data_AF-A0AAD3VRP6-F1
#
_entry.id   AF-A0AAD3VRP6-F1
#
_cell.length_a   1.000
_cell.length_b   1.000
_cell.length_c   1.000
_cell.angle_alpha   90.00
_cell.angle_beta   90.00
_cell.angle_gamma   90.00
#
_symmetry.space_group_name_H-M   'P 1'
#
loop_
_entity.id
_entity.type
_entity.pdbx_description
1 polymer ?
#
loop_
_entity_poly.entity_id
_entity_poly.type
_entity_poly.pdbx_seq_one_letter_code
_entity_poly.pdbx_strand_id
1 'polypeptide(L)'
;MLVANRVFDLFTLLVTCGLIGLGMYLANQGKKVEIRPIPGFEAMDEAIGRAAEMGKPLHFTPGYGGLVAATFAAFEVLGYVTKKAAEYDVRLIVTVSQPETFAVTEQVMRQAYLEAGKPEAFRPEDCRFISTDQWAYASGVIGVLYRDKVASNIMIGNFAAEALILAEAGNTIGAVQIAGTSNAYQIPFFVVACDYVVLGDEMFAAGAYFAKNKIHLGSLWGEDLVKGICIAIMVVGALLVTAGSRGLIDLMSK
;
A
#
# COMPACT_ATOMS: atom_id res chain seq x y z
N MET A 1 -2.55 -13.20 30.72
CA MET A 1 -1.62 -14.11 31.43
C MET A 1 -0.22 -13.82 30.94
N LEU A 2 0.70 -13.39 31.82
CA LEU A 2 2.12 -13.33 31.47
C LEU A 2 2.65 -14.78 31.43
N VAL A 3 3.20 -15.19 30.30
CA VAL A 3 3.76 -16.53 30.11
C VAL A 3 5.20 -16.52 30.63
N ALA A 4 5.58 -17.51 31.44
CA ALA A 4 6.95 -17.64 31.92
C ALA A 4 7.93 -17.81 30.74
N ASN A 5 9.16 -17.28 30.87
CA ASN A 5 10.21 -17.24 29.84
C ASN A 5 9.88 -16.42 28.57
N ARG A 6 9.17 -15.30 28.73
CA ARG A 6 8.93 -14.30 27.67
C ARG A 6 9.28 -12.88 28.12
N VAL A 7 10.27 -12.76 29.00
CA VAL A 7 10.65 -11.45 29.55
C VAL A 7 11.27 -10.58 28.47
N PHE A 8 12.10 -11.17 27.61
CA PHE A 8 12.69 -10.50 26.46
C PHE A 8 11.63 -10.04 25.45
N ASP A 9 10.64 -10.87 25.14
CA ASP A 9 9.53 -10.51 24.25
C ASP A 9 8.74 -9.30 24.79
N LEU A 10 8.41 -9.32 26.09
CA LEU A 10 7.70 -8.23 26.74
C LEU A 10 8.53 -6.94 26.75
N PHE A 11 9.82 -7.03 27.05
CA PHE A 11 10.72 -5.88 27.02
C PHE A 11 10.81 -5.29 25.61
N THR A 12 10.97 -6.14 24.60
CA THR A 12 11.03 -5.73 23.19
C THR A 12 9.73 -5.05 22.76
N LEU A 13 8.58 -5.58 23.16
CA LEU A 13 7.27 -4.95 22.92
C LEU A 13 7.19 -3.56 23.56
N LEU A 14 7.56 -3.44 24.84
CA LEU A 14 7.51 -2.16 25.56
C LEU A 14 8.45 -1.11 24.94
N VAL A 15 9.67 -1.50 24.56
CA VAL A 15 10.61 -0.62 23.87
C VAL A 15 10.06 -0.19 22.51
N THR A 16 9.50 -1.12 21.73
CA THR A 16 8.90 -0.83 20.42
C THR A 16 7.74 0.14 20.56
N CYS A 17 6.78 -0.13 21.44
CA CYS A 17 5.66 0.77 21.72
C CYS A 17 6.12 2.13 22.23
N GLY A 18 7.15 2.16 23.09
CA GLY A 18 7.73 3.39 23.62
C GLY A 18 8.38 4.25 22.53
N LEU A 19 9.14 3.65 21.62
CA LEU A 19 9.79 4.36 20.51
C LEU A 19 8.79 4.89 19.49
N ILE A 20 7.77 4.09 19.13
CA ILE A 20 6.68 4.53 18.24
C ILE A 20 5.89 5.67 18.89
N GLY A 21 5.52 5.51 20.16
CA GLY A 21 4.80 6.55 20.92
C GLY A 21 5.61 7.84 21.07
N LEU A 22 6.92 7.73 21.29
CA LEU A 22 7.84 8.88 21.30
C LEU A 22 7.88 9.57 19.94
N GLY A 23 7.94 8.81 18.84
CA GLY A 23 7.90 9.35 17.48
C GLY A 23 6.62 10.14 17.21
N MET A 24 5.46 9.56 17.56
CA MET A 24 4.16 10.23 17.45
C MET A 24 4.10 11.51 18.31
N TYR A 25 4.60 11.46 19.54
CA TYR A 25 4.64 12.61 20.44
C TYR A 25 5.50 13.75 19.87
N LEU A 26 6.72 13.44 19.42
CA LEU A 26 7.64 14.44 18.85
C LEU A 26 7.08 15.07 17.56
N ALA A 27 6.46 14.28 16.70
CA ALA A 27 5.84 14.79 15.48
C ALA A 27 4.63 15.68 15.80
N ASN A 28 3.86 15.34 16.83
CA ASN A 28 2.76 16.18 17.31
C ASN A 28 3.24 17.51 17.92
N GLN A 29 4.43 17.53 18.53
CA GLN A 29 5.09 18.75 19.01
C GLN A 29 5.70 19.63 17.90
N GLY A 30 5.52 19.26 16.63
CA GLY A 30 5.97 20.06 15.50
C GLY A 30 7.39 19.75 15.03
N LYS A 31 8.01 18.68 15.53
CA LYS A 31 9.24 18.17 14.93
C LYS A 31 8.91 17.70 13.51
N LYS A 32 9.58 18.29 12.51
CA LYS A 32 9.41 17.90 11.11
C LYS A 32 9.98 16.50 10.93
N VAL A 33 9.10 15.55 10.64
CA VAL A 33 9.45 14.21 10.17
C VAL A 33 9.11 14.19 8.69
N GLU A 34 10.13 13.99 7.85
CA GLU A 34 9.99 13.95 6.41
C GLU A 34 10.11 12.50 5.93
N ILE A 35 9.21 12.09 5.04
CA ILE A 35 9.32 10.81 4.33
C ILE A 35 10.13 11.07 3.07
N ARG A 36 11.07 10.16 2.75
CA ARG A 36 11.74 10.22 1.45
C ARG A 36 10.70 10.11 0.32
N PRO A 37 10.95 10.71 -0.85
CA PRO A 37 10.16 10.43 -2.04
C PRO A 37 9.99 8.92 -2.28
N ILE A 38 8.74 8.51 -2.57
CA ILE A 38 8.42 7.13 -2.97
C ILE A 38 8.05 7.19 -4.46
N PRO A 39 8.90 6.67 -5.37
CA PRO A 39 8.71 6.81 -6.81
C PRO A 39 7.33 6.35 -7.29
N GLY A 40 6.81 5.25 -6.75
CA GLY A 40 5.48 4.76 -7.09
C GLY A 40 4.33 5.70 -6.70
N PHE A 41 4.49 6.51 -5.65
CA PHE A 41 3.50 7.52 -5.28
C PHE A 41 3.64 8.78 -6.13
N GLU A 42 4.86 9.22 -6.46
CA GLU A 42 5.08 10.38 -7.33
C GLU A 42 4.58 10.13 -8.76
N ALA A 43 4.74 8.90 -9.25
CA ALA A 43 4.26 8.49 -10.57
C ALA A 43 2.73 8.52 -10.69
N MET A 44 1.96 8.55 -9.59
CA MET A 44 0.50 8.57 -9.65
C MET A 44 -0.02 9.87 -10.27
N ASP A 45 0.58 11.02 -9.95
CA ASP A 45 0.16 12.29 -10.52
C ASP A 45 0.43 12.35 -12.03
N GLU A 46 1.57 11.83 -12.47
CA GLU A 46 1.90 11.69 -13.89
C GLU A 46 0.92 10.74 -14.59
N ALA A 47 0.62 9.58 -13.98
CA ALA A 47 -0.29 8.59 -14.53
C ALA A 47 -1.72 9.14 -14.68
N ILE A 48 -2.18 9.99 -13.75
CA ILE A 48 -3.48 10.68 -13.80
C ILE A 48 -3.45 11.78 -14.88
N GLY A 49 -2.41 12.60 -14.93
CA GLY A 49 -2.24 13.64 -15.94
C GLY A 49 -2.24 13.06 -17.37
N ARG A 50 -1.48 11.98 -17.59
CA ARG A 50 -1.46 11.25 -18.86
C ARG A 50 -2.83 10.72 -19.23
N ALA A 51 -3.59 10.18 -18.27
CA ALA A 51 -4.95 9.71 -18.52
C ALA A 51 -5.89 10.84 -18.98
N ALA A 52 -5.75 12.03 -18.37
CA ALA A 52 -6.45 13.24 -18.79
C ALA A 52 -6.09 13.65 -20.23
N GLU A 53 -4.78 13.71 -20.55
CA GLU A 53 -4.30 14.08 -21.89
C GLU A 53 -4.75 13.10 -22.97
N MET A 54 -4.81 11.80 -22.65
CA MET A 54 -5.23 10.75 -23.58
C MET A 54 -6.76 10.63 -23.71
N GLY A 55 -7.54 11.27 -22.83
CA GLY A 55 -8.99 11.09 -22.74
C GLY A 55 -9.40 9.64 -22.44
N LYS A 56 -8.56 8.90 -21.70
CA LYS A 56 -8.75 7.48 -21.37
C LYS A 56 -8.95 7.29 -19.87
N PRO A 57 -9.71 6.27 -19.44
CA PRO A 57 -9.93 6.02 -18.02
C PRO A 57 -8.65 5.52 -17.32
N LEU A 58 -8.63 5.70 -16.01
CA LEU A 58 -7.73 5.02 -15.08
C LEU A 58 -8.36 3.72 -14.60
N HIS A 59 -7.53 2.73 -14.29
CA HIS A 59 -7.93 1.56 -13.53
C HIS A 59 -7.24 1.54 -12.17
N PHE A 60 -7.97 1.20 -11.11
CA PHE A 60 -7.41 0.91 -9.80
C PHE A 60 -7.94 -0.43 -9.29
N THR A 61 -7.12 -1.17 -8.55
CA THR A 61 -7.62 -2.30 -7.78
C THR A 61 -6.85 -2.52 -6.47
N PRO A 62 -7.57 -2.80 -5.34
CA PRO A 62 -6.95 -3.23 -4.09
C PRO A 62 -6.45 -4.69 -4.12
N GLY A 63 -6.66 -5.38 -5.24
CA GLY A 63 -6.26 -6.76 -5.46
C GLY A 63 -7.26 -7.79 -4.94
N TYR A 64 -6.78 -9.03 -4.78
CA TYR A 64 -7.56 -10.16 -4.31
C TYR A 64 -7.48 -10.32 -2.79
N GLY A 65 -8.62 -10.42 -2.13
CA GLY A 65 -8.70 -10.73 -0.71
C GLY A 65 -9.57 -9.76 0.07
N GLY A 66 -9.79 -10.09 1.34
CA GLY A 66 -10.66 -9.32 2.24
C GLY A 66 -9.98 -8.08 2.81
N LEU A 67 -10.54 -7.61 3.93
CA LEU A 67 -10.01 -6.48 4.68
C LEU A 67 -8.79 -6.92 5.50
N VAL A 68 -7.60 -6.65 4.95
CA VAL A 68 -6.31 -6.83 5.62
C VAL A 68 -5.53 -5.52 5.60
N ALA A 69 -4.41 -5.44 6.33
CA ALA A 69 -3.59 -4.23 6.41
C ALA A 69 -3.26 -3.66 5.02
N ALA A 70 -2.91 -4.51 4.06
CA ALA A 70 -2.62 -4.11 2.69
C ALA A 70 -3.81 -3.43 1.99
N THR A 71 -5.02 -3.95 2.18
CA THR A 71 -6.26 -3.40 1.63
C THR A 71 -6.58 -2.03 2.24
N PHE A 72 -6.33 -1.83 3.55
CA PHE A 72 -6.49 -0.51 4.18
C PHE A 72 -5.48 0.52 3.64
N ALA A 73 -4.23 0.11 3.45
CA ALA A 73 -3.24 0.98 2.82
C ALA A 73 -3.65 1.35 1.37
N ALA A 74 -4.22 0.40 0.63
CA ALA A 74 -4.78 0.66 -0.69
C ALA A 74 -5.91 1.69 -0.68
N PHE A 75 -6.75 1.72 0.36
CA PHE A 75 -7.84 2.69 0.46
C PHE A 75 -7.35 4.13 0.65
N GLU A 76 -6.25 4.33 1.39
CA GLU A 76 -5.61 5.65 1.49
C GLU A 76 -5.15 6.15 0.11
N VAL A 77 -4.51 5.26 -0.67
CA VAL A 77 -4.11 5.57 -2.04
C VAL A 77 -5.33 5.81 -2.94
N LEU A 78 -6.36 4.97 -2.84
CA LEU A 78 -7.59 5.09 -3.62
C LEU A 78 -8.28 6.43 -3.37
N GLY A 79 -8.35 6.88 -2.11
CA GLY A 79 -8.92 8.18 -1.75
C GLY A 79 -8.18 9.33 -2.46
N TYR A 80 -6.85 9.31 -2.42
CA TYR A 80 -6.00 10.27 -3.12
C TYR A 80 -6.21 10.24 -4.65
N VAL A 81 -6.10 9.06 -5.26
CA VAL A 81 -6.24 8.86 -6.71
C VAL A 81 -7.64 9.24 -7.17
N THR A 82 -8.69 8.88 -6.43
CA THR A 82 -10.07 9.22 -6.79
C THR A 82 -10.31 10.72 -6.72
N LYS A 83 -9.83 11.38 -5.67
CA LYS A 83 -9.93 12.83 -5.52
C LYS A 83 -9.23 13.55 -6.67
N LYS A 84 -7.99 13.15 -6.97
CA LYS A 84 -7.22 13.70 -8.09
C LYS A 84 -7.89 13.44 -9.43
N ALA A 85 -8.35 12.22 -9.68
CA ALA A 85 -9.08 11.88 -10.91
C ALA A 85 -10.34 12.76 -11.07
N ALA A 86 -11.09 13.01 -9.99
CA ALA A 86 -12.24 13.91 -10.01
C ALA A 86 -11.83 15.37 -10.29
N GLU A 87 -10.75 15.87 -9.68
CA GLU A 87 -10.20 17.22 -9.95
C GLU A 87 -9.86 17.41 -11.44
N TYR A 88 -9.28 16.39 -12.08
CA TYR A 88 -8.88 16.41 -13.49
C TYR A 88 -9.95 15.92 -14.48
N ASP A 89 -11.18 15.63 -14.02
CA ASP A 89 -12.27 15.07 -14.85
C ASP A 89 -11.89 13.76 -15.57
N VAL A 90 -11.05 12.95 -14.93
CA VAL A 90 -10.63 11.62 -15.42
C VAL A 90 -11.53 10.55 -14.83
N ARG A 91 -12.10 9.70 -15.68
CA ARG A 91 -12.86 8.52 -15.24
C ARG A 91 -11.93 7.52 -14.54
N LEU A 92 -12.24 7.15 -13.31
CA LEU A 92 -11.55 6.08 -12.58
C LEU A 92 -12.46 4.86 -12.46
N ILE A 93 -12.04 3.72 -13.02
CA ILE A 93 -12.71 2.43 -12.88
C ILE A 93 -11.99 1.62 -11.79
N VAL A 94 -12.73 1.12 -10.81
CA VAL A 94 -12.18 0.34 -9.70
C VAL A 94 -12.74 -1.07 -9.73
N THR A 95 -11.89 -2.08 -9.72
CA THR A 95 -12.33 -3.49 -9.66
C THR A 95 -11.97 -4.11 -8.32
N VAL A 96 -12.89 -4.90 -7.76
CA VAL A 96 -12.72 -5.51 -6.42
C VAL A 96 -13.22 -6.96 -6.41
N SER A 97 -12.57 -7.79 -5.59
CA SER A 97 -12.89 -9.22 -5.50
C SER A 97 -13.87 -9.59 -4.38
N GLN A 98 -13.87 -8.87 -3.25
CA GLN A 98 -14.67 -9.25 -2.07
C GLN A 98 -15.81 -8.26 -1.79
N PRO A 99 -16.99 -8.71 -1.33
CA PRO A 99 -18.13 -7.84 -1.03
C PRO A 99 -17.83 -6.78 0.04
N GLU A 100 -17.08 -7.13 1.07
CA GLU A 100 -16.72 -6.22 2.15
C GLU A 100 -15.76 -5.13 1.65
N THR A 101 -14.79 -5.52 0.82
CA THR A 101 -13.89 -4.59 0.13
C THR A 101 -14.66 -3.68 -0.82
N PHE A 102 -15.67 -4.20 -1.55
CA PHE A 102 -16.53 -3.41 -2.43
C PHE A 102 -17.26 -2.29 -1.68
N ALA A 103 -17.90 -2.62 -0.56
CA ALA A 103 -18.64 -1.63 0.23
C ALA A 103 -17.73 -0.48 0.72
N VAL A 104 -16.53 -0.81 1.21
CA VAL A 104 -15.57 0.22 1.67
C VAL A 104 -15.02 1.02 0.48
N THR A 105 -14.70 0.36 -0.63
CA THR A 105 -14.20 1.00 -1.86
C THR A 105 -15.18 2.06 -2.37
N GLU A 106 -16.46 1.72 -2.49
CA GLU A 106 -17.48 2.66 -2.95
C GLU A 106 -17.60 3.88 -2.03
N GLN A 107 -17.52 3.68 -0.70
CA GLN A 107 -17.56 4.77 0.27
C GLN A 107 -16.35 5.69 0.16
N VAL A 108 -15.14 5.11 0.04
CA VAL A 108 -13.90 5.89 -0.17
C VAL A 108 -14.00 6.72 -1.44
N MET A 109 -14.47 6.13 -2.54
CA MET A 109 -14.64 6.86 -3.79
C MET A 109 -15.65 8.00 -3.65
N ARG A 110 -16.84 7.72 -3.09
CA ARG A 110 -17.90 8.70 -2.87
C ARG A 110 -17.42 9.89 -2.02
N GLN A 111 -16.71 9.60 -0.95
CA GLN A 111 -16.13 10.61 -0.06
C GLN A 111 -15.07 11.45 -0.79
N ALA A 112 -14.22 10.83 -1.59
CA ALA A 112 -13.21 11.53 -2.38
C ALA A 112 -13.82 12.49 -3.43
N TYR A 113 -14.90 12.09 -4.11
CA TYR A 113 -15.65 12.99 -5.01
C TYR A 113 -16.31 14.15 -4.27
N LEU A 114 -16.83 13.91 -3.05
CA LEU A 114 -17.38 14.96 -2.20
C LEU A 114 -16.30 15.98 -1.81
N GLU A 115 -15.11 15.50 -1.41
CA GLU A 115 -13.96 16.35 -1.05
C GLU A 115 -13.36 17.10 -2.24
N ALA A 116 -13.50 16.57 -3.46
CA ALA A 116 -13.16 17.25 -4.70
C ALA A 116 -14.20 18.30 -5.10
N GLY A 117 -15.34 18.39 -4.39
CA GLY A 117 -16.42 19.32 -4.70
C GLY A 117 -17.25 18.93 -5.93
N LYS A 118 -17.21 17.66 -6.35
CA LYS A 118 -17.95 17.12 -7.52
C LYS A 118 -18.80 15.88 -7.16
N PRO A 119 -19.64 15.91 -6.11
CA PRO A 119 -20.39 14.74 -5.67
C PRO A 119 -21.34 14.18 -6.75
N GLU A 120 -21.88 15.02 -7.63
CA GLU A 120 -22.75 14.66 -8.75
C GLU A 120 -22.03 13.93 -9.89
N ALA A 121 -20.70 14.05 -9.98
CA ALA A 121 -19.90 13.32 -10.97
C ALA A 121 -19.60 11.88 -10.54
N PHE A 122 -19.88 11.53 -9.28
CA PHE A 122 -19.64 10.18 -8.78
C PHE A 122 -20.62 9.17 -9.42
N ARG A 123 -20.04 8.13 -10.02
CA ARG A 123 -20.76 7.02 -10.64
C ARG A 123 -20.51 5.73 -9.86
N PRO A 124 -21.50 5.21 -9.11
CA PRO A 124 -21.35 3.94 -8.40
C PRO A 124 -20.94 2.76 -9.30
N GLU A 125 -21.36 2.77 -10.57
CA GLU A 125 -21.05 1.76 -11.59
C GLU A 125 -19.56 1.71 -11.99
N ASP A 126 -18.78 2.72 -11.64
CA ASP A 126 -17.33 2.70 -11.82
C ASP A 126 -16.62 1.87 -10.74
N CYS A 127 -17.29 1.58 -9.61
CA CYS A 127 -16.88 0.55 -8.67
C CYS A 127 -17.49 -0.80 -9.08
N ARG A 128 -16.66 -1.77 -9.44
CA ARG A 128 -17.10 -3.05 -10.04
C ARG A 128 -16.68 -4.22 -9.17
N PHE A 129 -17.64 -4.85 -8.52
CA PHE A 129 -17.47 -6.19 -7.97
C PHE A 129 -17.39 -7.21 -9.10
N ILE A 130 -16.31 -8.00 -9.14
CA ILE A 130 -16.08 -8.96 -10.22
C ILE A 130 -16.41 -10.39 -9.79
N SER A 131 -15.68 -10.93 -8.80
CA SER A 131 -15.88 -12.28 -8.28
C SER A 131 -15.05 -12.49 -7.01
N THR A 132 -15.53 -13.34 -6.10
CA THR A 132 -14.76 -13.83 -4.96
C THR A 132 -13.81 -14.98 -5.31
N ASP A 133 -13.98 -15.59 -6.48
CA ASP A 133 -13.04 -16.56 -7.05
C ASP A 133 -11.87 -15.83 -7.72
N GLN A 134 -10.64 -16.22 -7.37
CA GLN A 134 -9.41 -15.54 -7.77
C GLN A 134 -9.23 -15.46 -9.29
N TRP A 135 -9.51 -16.54 -10.01
CA TRP A 135 -9.27 -16.59 -11.45
C TRP A 135 -10.42 -15.97 -12.25
N ALA A 136 -11.65 -16.08 -11.76
CA ALA A 136 -12.77 -15.32 -12.30
C ALA A 136 -12.57 -13.81 -12.09
N TYR A 137 -12.08 -13.39 -10.92
CA TYR A 137 -11.68 -12.01 -10.64
C TYR A 137 -10.61 -11.55 -11.62
N ALA A 138 -9.50 -12.28 -11.73
CA ALA A 138 -8.42 -11.94 -12.64
C ALA A 138 -8.91 -11.80 -14.09
N SER A 139 -9.68 -12.76 -14.59
CA SER A 139 -10.25 -12.74 -15.94
C SER A 139 -11.17 -11.54 -16.17
N GLY A 140 -11.99 -11.18 -15.17
CA GLY A 140 -12.85 -10.01 -15.25
C GLY A 140 -12.07 -8.70 -15.26
N VAL A 141 -11.01 -8.57 -14.45
CA VAL A 141 -10.11 -7.40 -14.46
C VAL A 141 -9.42 -7.28 -15.83
N ILE A 142 -8.88 -8.36 -16.38
CA ILE A 142 -8.30 -8.36 -17.74
C ILE A 142 -9.34 -7.89 -18.76
N GLY A 143 -10.57 -8.39 -18.68
CA GLY A 143 -11.66 -7.96 -19.55
C GLY A 143 -11.99 -6.47 -19.43
N VAL A 144 -11.88 -5.88 -18.22
CA VAL A 144 -12.01 -4.43 -18.01
C VAL A 144 -10.86 -3.70 -18.70
N LEU A 145 -9.60 -4.09 -18.44
CA LEU A 145 -8.41 -3.45 -19.02
C LEU A 145 -8.48 -3.42 -20.56
N TYR A 146 -8.80 -4.55 -21.19
CA TYR A 146 -8.84 -4.66 -22.65
C TYR A 146 -10.01 -3.91 -23.31
N ARG A 147 -11.18 -3.91 -22.67
CA ARG A 147 -12.39 -3.26 -23.20
C ARG A 147 -12.34 -1.76 -23.02
N ASP A 148 -11.97 -1.30 -21.83
CA ASP A 148 -11.93 0.12 -21.49
C ASP A 148 -10.61 0.79 -21.94
N LYS A 149 -9.59 0.01 -22.33
CA LYS A 149 -8.28 0.48 -22.84
C LYS A 149 -7.69 1.60 -21.98
N VAL A 150 -7.56 1.33 -20.68
CA VAL A 150 -7.13 2.31 -19.68
C VAL A 150 -5.77 2.92 -20.01
N ALA A 151 -5.56 4.18 -19.65
CA ALA A 151 -4.27 4.84 -19.80
C ALA A 151 -3.23 4.35 -18.79
N SER A 152 -3.69 4.04 -17.58
CA SER A 152 -2.86 3.61 -16.45
C SER A 152 -3.63 2.59 -15.60
N ASN A 153 -2.91 1.62 -15.05
CA ASN A 153 -3.39 0.58 -14.15
C ASN A 153 -2.64 0.69 -12.82
N ILE A 154 -3.37 0.97 -11.75
CA ILE A 154 -2.84 1.12 -10.40
C ILE A 154 -3.27 -0.10 -9.56
N MET A 155 -2.30 -0.86 -9.09
CA MET A 155 -2.48 -2.12 -8.37
C MET A 155 -1.82 -2.04 -7.00
N ILE A 156 -2.51 -1.48 -6.02
CA ILE A 156 -1.98 -1.33 -4.65
C ILE A 156 -2.83 -2.16 -3.71
N GLY A 157 -2.26 -3.10 -2.96
CA GLY A 157 -2.99 -3.84 -1.94
C GLY A 157 -2.57 -5.30 -1.80
N ASN A 158 -3.56 -6.17 -1.59
CA ASN A 158 -3.32 -7.59 -1.36
C ASN A 158 -3.39 -8.35 -2.68
N PHE A 159 -2.30 -9.04 -3.03
CA PHE A 159 -2.23 -9.82 -4.25
C PHE A 159 -1.67 -11.21 -4.01
N ALA A 160 -2.09 -12.15 -4.85
CA ALA A 160 -1.59 -13.51 -4.89
C ALA A 160 -1.19 -13.88 -6.32
N ALA A 161 -1.42 -15.12 -6.75
CA ALA A 161 -0.98 -15.65 -8.03
C ALA A 161 -1.46 -14.87 -9.28
N GLU A 162 -2.51 -14.05 -9.15
CA GLU A 162 -3.03 -13.20 -10.22
C GLU A 162 -2.15 -11.97 -10.52
N ALA A 163 -1.25 -11.58 -9.61
CA ALA A 163 -0.46 -10.35 -9.69
C ALA A 163 0.22 -10.14 -11.05
N LEU A 164 1.01 -11.13 -11.47
CA LEU A 164 1.76 -11.06 -12.73
C LEU A 164 0.83 -10.99 -13.94
N ILE A 165 -0.27 -11.75 -13.91
CA ILE A 165 -1.22 -11.82 -15.02
C ILE A 165 -1.92 -10.48 -15.22
N LEU A 166 -2.28 -9.79 -14.12
CA LEU A 166 -2.86 -8.46 -14.18
C LEU A 166 -1.86 -7.42 -14.71
N ALA A 167 -0.60 -7.49 -14.26
CA ALA A 167 0.47 -6.60 -14.74
C ALA A 167 0.73 -6.78 -16.25
N GLU A 168 0.85 -8.02 -16.73
CA GLU A 168 1.05 -8.34 -18.15
C GLU A 168 -0.15 -7.90 -19.02
N ALA A 169 -1.38 -8.04 -18.51
CA ALA A 169 -2.56 -7.56 -19.21
C ALA A 169 -2.54 -6.03 -19.39
N GLY A 170 -2.12 -5.31 -18.37
CA GLY A 170 -1.92 -3.86 -18.44
C GLY A 170 -0.80 -3.45 -19.38
N ASN A 171 0.32 -4.18 -19.37
CA ASN A 171 1.44 -3.97 -20.29
C ASN A 171 1.03 -4.19 -21.76
N THR A 172 0.22 -5.23 -22.03
CA THR A 172 -0.25 -5.56 -23.38
C THR A 172 -1.06 -4.43 -24.04
N ILE A 173 -1.78 -3.64 -23.24
CA ILE A 173 -2.56 -2.49 -23.73
C ILE A 173 -1.76 -1.17 -23.69
N GLY A 174 -0.50 -1.20 -23.28
CA GLY A 174 0.38 -0.03 -23.17
C GLY A 174 0.03 0.91 -22.02
N ALA A 175 -0.67 0.42 -20.99
CA ALA A 175 -1.03 1.22 -19.82
C ALA A 175 0.16 1.36 -18.87
N VAL A 176 0.39 2.55 -18.28
CA VAL A 176 1.37 2.70 -17.19
C VAL A 176 0.96 1.79 -16.05
N GLN A 177 1.88 0.98 -15.55
CA GLN A 177 1.68 0.08 -14.43
C GLN A 177 2.32 0.65 -13.18
N ILE A 178 1.50 0.94 -12.17
CA ILE A 178 1.96 1.31 -10.83
C ILE A 178 1.46 0.24 -9.87
N ALA A 179 2.36 -0.44 -9.17
CA ALA A 179 1.98 -1.57 -8.32
C ALA A 179 2.57 -1.48 -6.92
N GLY A 180 1.99 -2.22 -5.97
CA GLY A 180 2.43 -2.21 -4.58
C GLY A 180 1.72 -3.29 -3.77
N THR A 181 2.50 -4.04 -3.00
CA THR A 181 1.98 -5.10 -2.14
C THR A 181 2.94 -5.42 -1.01
N SER A 182 2.40 -5.85 0.13
CA SER A 182 3.18 -6.37 1.25
C SER A 182 3.50 -7.86 1.13
N ASN A 183 2.96 -8.54 0.11
CA ASN A 183 3.22 -9.97 -0.11
C ASN A 183 4.59 -10.18 -0.77
N ALA A 184 5.57 -10.64 0.01
CA ALA A 184 6.95 -10.87 -0.42
C ALA A 184 7.08 -11.79 -1.64
N TYR A 185 6.13 -12.71 -1.86
CA TYR A 185 6.14 -13.61 -3.02
C TYR A 185 5.75 -12.92 -4.33
N GLN A 186 4.99 -11.82 -4.27
CA GLN A 186 4.46 -11.13 -5.46
C GLN A 186 5.28 -9.89 -5.84
N ILE A 187 6.02 -9.31 -4.89
CA ILE A 187 6.88 -8.13 -5.15
C ILE A 187 7.79 -8.34 -6.38
N PRO A 188 8.49 -9.48 -6.56
CA PRO A 188 9.36 -9.68 -7.73
C PRO A 188 8.61 -9.63 -9.06
N PHE A 189 7.36 -10.10 -9.11
CA PHE A 189 6.56 -10.02 -10.34
C PHE A 189 6.21 -8.58 -10.70
N PHE A 190 5.82 -7.77 -9.71
CA PHE A 190 5.57 -6.35 -9.96
C PHE A 190 6.84 -5.60 -10.33
N VAL A 191 7.99 -5.89 -9.71
CA VAL A 191 9.27 -5.26 -10.06
C VAL A 191 9.67 -5.51 -11.51
N VAL A 192 9.36 -6.69 -12.05
CA VAL A 192 9.71 -7.03 -13.44
C VAL A 192 8.65 -6.55 -14.45
N ALA A 193 7.37 -6.53 -14.07
CA ALA A 193 6.26 -6.27 -15.00
C ALA A 193 5.67 -4.86 -14.92
N CYS A 194 6.04 -4.03 -13.94
CA CYS A 194 5.48 -2.69 -13.74
C CYS A 194 6.52 -1.57 -13.90
N ASP A 195 6.07 -0.38 -14.32
CA ASP A 195 6.93 0.80 -14.47
C ASP A 195 7.40 1.33 -13.11
N TYR A 196 6.49 1.33 -12.13
CA TYR A 196 6.78 1.76 -10.76
C TYR A 196 6.22 0.80 -9.72
N VAL A 197 7.01 0.54 -8.68
CA VAL A 197 6.63 -0.35 -7.59
C VAL A 197 6.85 0.29 -6.24
N VAL A 198 5.79 0.30 -5.43
CA VAL A 198 5.82 0.62 -4.00
C VAL A 198 6.16 -0.66 -3.25
N LEU A 199 7.34 -0.69 -2.64
CA LEU A 199 7.93 -1.91 -2.08
C LEU A 199 7.41 -2.19 -0.67
N GLY A 200 6.65 -3.28 -0.53
CA GLY A 200 6.38 -3.88 0.78
C GLY A 200 5.74 -2.93 1.78
N ASP A 201 6.53 -2.51 2.76
CA ASP A 201 6.13 -1.63 3.85
C ASP A 201 5.96 -0.15 3.44
N GLU A 202 6.56 0.28 2.32
CA GLU A 202 6.36 1.62 1.76
C GLU A 202 4.87 1.92 1.50
N MET A 203 4.08 0.89 1.19
CA MET A 203 2.65 1.01 0.93
C MET A 203 1.90 1.54 2.16
N PHE A 204 2.35 1.20 3.38
CA PHE A 204 1.74 1.69 4.62
C PHE A 204 2.06 3.17 4.90
N ALA A 205 3.03 3.74 4.20
CA ALA A 205 3.32 5.17 4.28
C ALA A 205 2.30 6.03 3.51
N ALA A 206 1.38 5.44 2.72
CA ALA A 206 0.42 6.18 1.89
C ALA A 206 -0.34 7.28 2.65
N GLY A 207 -0.94 6.95 3.79
CA GLY A 207 -1.68 7.92 4.61
C GLY A 207 -0.79 9.05 5.16
N ALA A 208 0.46 8.73 5.50
CA ALA A 208 1.43 9.74 5.94
C ALA A 208 1.94 10.60 4.76
N TYR A 209 2.07 10.01 3.58
CA TYR A 209 2.60 10.64 2.37
C TYR A 209 1.59 11.62 1.77
N PHE A 210 0.35 11.19 1.53
CA PHE A 210 -0.68 12.00 0.87
C PHE A 210 -1.38 12.96 1.83
N ALA A 211 -1.78 12.51 3.03
CA ALA A 211 -2.47 13.38 3.99
C ALA A 211 -1.53 14.22 4.85
N LYS A 212 -0.20 14.00 4.77
CA LYS A 212 0.83 14.64 5.62
C LYS A 212 0.47 14.63 7.12
N ASN A 213 -0.20 13.56 7.55
CA ASN A 213 -0.66 13.44 8.93
C ASN A 213 0.55 13.27 9.86
N LYS A 214 0.78 14.27 10.71
CA LYS A 214 1.90 14.33 11.64
C LYS A 214 2.01 13.10 12.53
N ILE A 215 0.88 12.52 12.94
CA ILE A 215 0.87 11.35 13.83
C ILE A 215 1.39 10.12 13.08
N HIS A 216 0.91 9.87 11.86
CA HIS A 216 1.39 8.77 11.01
C HIS A 216 2.86 8.94 10.59
N LEU A 217 3.29 10.18 10.34
CA LEU A 217 4.70 10.50 10.09
C LEU A 217 5.56 10.12 11.30
N GLY A 218 5.12 10.49 12.51
CA GLY A 218 5.81 10.16 13.75
C GLY A 218 5.87 8.66 14.04
N SER A 219 4.80 7.90 13.76
CA SER A 219 4.81 6.45 13.93
C SER A 219 5.79 5.77 12.96
N LEU A 220 5.80 6.19 11.69
CA LEU A 220 6.71 5.65 10.68
C LEU A 220 8.18 5.86 11.07
N TRP A 221 8.53 7.04 11.59
CA TRP A 221 9.88 7.30 12.09
C TRP A 221 10.25 6.38 13.26
N GLY A 222 9.32 6.15 14.18
CA GLY A 222 9.54 5.22 15.29
C GLY A 222 9.73 3.77 14.82
N GLU A 223 8.93 3.33 13.83
CA GLU A 223 9.06 2.02 13.21
C GLU A 223 10.40 1.84 12.51
N ASP A 224 10.86 2.84 11.74
CA ASP A 224 12.16 2.79 11.07
C ASP A 224 13.33 2.76 12.05
N LEU A 225 13.22 3.46 13.19
CA LEU A 225 14.21 3.38 14.25
C LEU A 225 14.26 1.98 14.86
N VAL A 226 13.11 1.35 15.12
CA VAL A 226 13.04 -0.03 15.62
C VAL A 226 13.64 -1.00 14.61
N LYS A 227 13.32 -0.86 13.31
CA LYS A 227 13.93 -1.66 12.23
C LYS A 227 15.45 -1.51 12.24
N GLY A 228 15.97 -0.28 12.35
CA GLY A 228 17.41 -0.02 12.44
C GLY A 228 18.08 -0.69 13.63
N ILE A 229 17.44 -0.64 14.81
CA ILE A 229 17.92 -1.33 16.02
C ILE A 229 17.93 -2.85 15.80
N CYS A 230 16.86 -3.43 15.25
CA CYS A 230 16.78 -4.85 14.94
C CYS A 230 17.88 -5.28 13.96
N ILE A 231 18.14 -4.51 12.91
CA ILE A 231 19.23 -4.77 11.95
C ILE A 231 20.59 -4.75 12.67
N ALA A 232 20.84 -3.75 13.52
CA ALA A 232 22.08 -3.69 14.29
C ALA A 232 22.25 -4.90 15.22
N ILE A 233 21.19 -5.32 15.92
CA ILE A 233 21.19 -6.51 16.78
C ILE A 233 21.46 -7.77 15.96
N MET A 234 20.86 -7.91 14.77
CA MET A 234 21.11 -9.04 13.88
C MET A 234 22.58 -9.10 13.43
N VAL A 235 23.16 -7.97 13.03
CA VAL A 235 24.58 -7.89 12.62
C VAL A 235 25.52 -8.22 13.78
N VAL A 236 25.31 -7.60 14.95
CA VAL A 236 26.12 -7.86 16.15
C VAL A 236 25.96 -9.32 16.60
N GLY A 237 24.74 -9.84 16.58
CA GLY A 237 24.45 -11.24 16.92
C GLY A 237 25.15 -12.21 15.98
N ALA A 238 25.11 -11.98 14.67
CA ALA A 238 25.83 -12.79 13.70
C ALA A 238 27.34 -12.80 13.98
N LEU A 239 27.94 -11.64 14.23
CA LEU A 239 29.37 -11.52 14.55
C LEU A 239 29.75 -12.24 15.86
N LEU A 240 28.95 -12.07 16.91
CA LEU A 240 29.18 -12.71 18.21
C LEU A 240 29.12 -14.24 18.10
N VAL A 241 28.13 -14.76 17.37
CA VAL A 241 27.98 -16.20 17.12
C VAL A 241 29.16 -16.73 16.31
N THR A 242 29.60 -16.01 15.27
CA THR A 242 30.79 -16.37 14.50
C THR A 242 32.06 -16.37 15.36
N ALA A 243 32.16 -15.45 16.34
CA ALA A 243 33.26 -15.40 17.32
C ALA A 243 33.13 -16.43 18.47
N GLY A 244 32.12 -17.29 18.46
CA GLY A 244 31.91 -18.36 19.45
C GLY A 244 31.13 -17.96 20.70
N SER A 245 30.62 -16.72 20.77
CA SER A 245 29.79 -16.26 21.89
C SER A 245 28.30 -16.53 21.66
N ARG A 246 27.64 -17.20 22.61
CA ARG A 246 26.19 -17.44 22.61
C ARG A 246 25.39 -16.50 23.52
N GLY A 247 26.06 -15.53 24.15
CA GLY A 247 25.43 -14.69 25.18
C GLY A 247 24.20 -13.92 24.70
N LEU A 248 24.16 -13.49 23.43
CA LEU A 248 22.98 -12.82 22.86
C LEU A 248 21.80 -13.80 22.68
N ILE A 249 22.07 -15.03 22.24
CA ILE A 249 21.04 -16.08 22.07
C ILE A 249 20.45 -16.44 23.44
N ASP A 250 21.30 -16.63 24.44
CA ASP A 250 20.88 -16.97 25.79
C ASP A 250 20.03 -15.85 26.42
N LEU A 251 20.33 -14.58 26.12
CA LEU A 251 19.53 -13.44 26.55
C LEU A 251 18.15 -13.41 25.87
N MET A 252 18.08 -13.69 24.57
CA MET A 252 16.83 -13.70 23.81
C MET A 252 15.92 -14.89 24.17
N SER A 253 16.48 -15.96 24.75
CA SER A 253 15.74 -17.15 25.15
C SER A 253 14.98 -17.05 26.49
N LYS A 254 15.06 -15.89 27.18
CA LYS A 254 14.48 -15.63 28.51
C LYS A 254 13.23 -14.75 28.46
#